data_AF-A0A7Y4RPA2-F1
#
_entry.id   AF-A0A7Y4RPA2-F1
#
_cell.length_a   1.000
_cell.length_b   1.000
_cell.length_c   1.000
_cell.angle_alpha   90.00
_cell.angle_beta   90.00
_cell.angle_gamma   90.00
#
_symmetry.space_group_name_H-M   'P 1'
#
loop_
_entity.id
_entity.type
_entity.pdbx_description
1 polymer ?
#
loop_
_entity_poly.entity_id
_entity_poly.type
_entity_poly.pdbx_seq_one_letter_code
_entity_poly.pdbx_strand_id
1 'polypeptide(L)'
;MAAAPLLLPAATAGRAPFLAVLGLLLATDGLDGYLARRLGAITPRGALLDSVADHVMCACAFAGAWRLWPGPLNREASYVALIAAAYGLPVLYALLRFGRLLSYHTLLSRIAGIAMTAALLPLLYEWSGLPFRIAAIVEVGVALEYVTISILLPEHRGPVRSLLAVRRLAGPPQARSVDPVGDPP
;
A
#
# COMPACT_ATOMS: atom_id res chain seq x y z
N MET A 1 8.99 8.20 7.84
CA MET A 1 7.93 7.47 8.57
C MET A 1 7.66 7.91 10.02
N ALA A 2 8.66 8.09 10.90
CA ALA A 2 8.44 8.47 12.32
C ALA A 2 7.66 9.78 12.55
N ALA A 3 7.60 10.65 11.53
CA ALA A 3 6.86 11.91 11.53
C ALA A 3 5.37 11.78 11.14
N ALA A 4 4.85 10.58 10.85
CA ALA A 4 3.46 10.37 10.46
C ALA A 4 2.41 11.04 11.39
N PRO A 5 2.57 11.02 12.73
CA PRO A 5 1.65 11.72 13.62
C PRO A 5 1.63 13.25 13.45
N LEU A 6 2.67 13.86 12.86
CA LEU A 6 2.73 15.31 12.60
C LEU A 6 1.72 15.76 11.53
N LEU A 7 1.13 14.84 10.77
CA LEU A 7 0.04 15.14 9.84
C LEU A 7 -1.18 15.72 10.54
N LEU A 8 -1.52 15.27 11.75
CA LEU A 8 -2.70 15.74 12.47
C LEU A 8 -2.52 17.18 12.97
N PRO A 9 -1.41 17.56 13.65
CA PRO A 9 -1.09 18.96 13.92
C PRO A 9 -1.02 19.82 12.65
N ALA A 10 -0.42 19.32 11.57
CA ALA A 10 -0.38 20.05 10.31
C ALA A 10 -1.80 20.31 9.74
N ALA A 11 -2.71 19.34 9.86
CA ALA A 11 -4.12 19.52 9.51
C ALA A 11 -4.82 20.56 10.39
N THR A 12 -4.44 20.72 11.66
CA THR A 12 -4.98 21.80 12.50
C THR A 12 -4.51 23.19 12.06
N ALA A 13 -3.31 23.30 11.48
CA ALA A 13 -2.76 24.55 10.95
C ALA A 13 -3.32 24.94 9.56
N GLY A 14 -4.01 24.02 8.87
CA GLY A 14 -4.71 24.29 7.61
C GLY A 14 -4.26 23.41 6.45
N ARG A 15 -4.76 23.70 5.24
CA ARG A 15 -4.55 22.86 4.03
C ARG A 15 -3.10 22.87 3.54
N ALA A 16 -2.47 24.05 3.45
CA ALA A 16 -1.09 24.19 3.00
C ALA A 16 -0.07 23.44 3.87
N PRO A 17 -0.03 23.60 5.21
CA PRO A 17 0.90 22.87 6.04
C PRO A 17 0.66 21.36 6.01
N PHE A 18 -0.60 20.92 5.98
CA PHE A 18 -0.94 19.50 5.81
C PHE A 18 -0.38 18.92 4.52
N LEU A 19 -0.61 19.56 3.38
CA LEU A 19 -0.10 19.11 2.09
C LEU A 19 1.44 19.12 2.03
N ALA A 20 2.07 20.12 2.65
CA ALA A 20 3.53 20.19 2.74
C ALA A 20 4.12 19.03 3.55
N VAL A 21 3.56 18.74 4.74
CA VAL A 21 4.00 17.63 5.59
C VAL A 21 3.71 16.29 4.91
N LEU A 22 2.55 16.13 4.29
CA LEU A 22 2.18 14.92 3.54
C LEU A 22 3.14 14.68 2.36
N GLY A 23 3.42 15.72 1.57
CA GLY A 23 4.36 15.65 0.46
C GLY A 23 5.78 15.29 0.91
N LEU A 24 6.24 15.89 2.02
CA LEU A 24 7.54 15.58 2.60
C LEU A 24 7.61 14.12 3.07
N LEU A 25 6.59 13.64 3.77
CA LEU A 25 6.52 12.26 4.25
C LEU A 25 6.58 11.25 3.09
N LEU A 26 5.77 11.45 2.05
CA LEU A 26 5.76 10.62 0.84
C LEU A 26 7.12 10.65 0.11
N ALA A 27 7.77 11.81 0.06
CA ALA A 27 9.10 11.94 -0.55
C ALA A 27 10.16 11.18 0.26
N THR A 28 10.16 11.30 1.59
CA THR A 28 11.10 10.57 2.45
C THR A 28 10.88 9.07 2.40
N ASP A 29 9.64 8.60 2.33
CA ASP A 29 9.33 7.17 2.21
C ASP A 29 9.92 6.55 0.93
N GLY A 30 9.72 7.21 -0.21
CA GLY A 30 10.32 6.80 -1.48
C GLY A 30 11.85 6.77 -1.45
N LEU A 31 12.47 7.74 -0.76
CA LEU A 31 13.92 7.84 -0.57
C LEU A 31 14.48 6.75 0.34
N ASP A 32 13.85 6.50 1.50
CA ASP A 32 14.26 5.48 2.46
C ASP A 32 14.18 4.09 1.82
N GLY A 33 13.10 3.80 1.09
CA GLY A 33 12.95 2.57 0.32
C GLY A 33 14.00 2.43 -0.79
N TYR A 34 14.38 3.52 -1.46
CA TYR A 34 15.45 3.52 -2.47
C TYR A 34 16.82 3.22 -1.85
N LEU A 35 17.15 3.89 -0.74
CA LEU A 35 18.42 3.72 -0.03
C LEU A 35 18.54 2.31 0.57
N ALA A 36 17.49 1.78 1.18
CA ALA A 36 17.47 0.43 1.73
C ALA A 36 17.76 -0.64 0.65
N ARG A 37 17.22 -0.47 -0.56
CA ARG A 37 17.52 -1.36 -1.71
C ARG A 37 18.95 -1.20 -2.20
N ARG A 38 19.46 0.03 -2.26
CA ARG A 38 20.82 0.31 -2.75
C ARG A 38 21.91 -0.20 -1.79
N LEU A 39 21.65 -0.14 -0.48
CA LEU A 39 22.59 -0.52 0.58
C LEU A 39 22.43 -1.99 1.03
N GLY A 40 21.46 -2.73 0.47
CA GLY A 40 21.20 -4.12 0.86
C GLY A 40 20.71 -4.28 2.31
N ALA A 41 20.26 -3.20 2.94
CA ALA A 41 19.92 -3.15 4.37
C ALA A 41 18.46 -3.57 4.67
N ILE A 42 17.95 -4.57 3.93
CA ILE A 42 16.56 -5.04 4.09
C ILE A 42 16.53 -6.10 5.18
N THR A 43 16.03 -5.73 6.37
CA THR A 43 15.82 -6.66 7.48
C THR A 43 14.34 -6.99 7.65
N PRO A 44 13.97 -8.22 8.10
CA PRO A 44 12.56 -8.58 8.34
C PRO A 44 11.87 -7.68 9.37
N ARG A 45 12.59 -7.25 10.41
CA ARG A 45 12.07 -6.33 11.44
C ARG A 45 11.87 -4.91 10.89
N GLY A 46 12.82 -4.44 10.07
CA GLY A 46 12.70 -3.15 9.39
C GLY A 46 11.49 -3.11 8.47
N ALA A 47 11.29 -4.14 7.63
CA ALA A 47 10.14 -4.23 6.74
C ALA A 47 8.78 -4.27 7.48
N LEU A 48 8.73 -4.91 8.65
CA LEU A 48 7.52 -4.88 9.48
C LEU A 48 7.24 -3.47 10.02
N LEU A 49 8.26 -2.81 10.57
CA LEU A 49 8.13 -1.46 11.13
C LEU A 49 7.75 -0.43 10.06
N ASP A 50 8.35 -0.55 8.88
CA ASP A 50 8.07 0.25 7.69
C ASP A 50 6.59 0.12 7.29
N SER A 51 6.12 -1.12 7.15
CA SER A 51 4.72 -1.38 6.81
C SER A 51 3.74 -0.89 7.89
N VAL A 52 4.06 -1.03 9.18
CA VAL A 52 3.24 -0.44 10.26
C VAL A 52 3.18 1.08 10.13
N ALA A 53 4.33 1.71 9.86
CA ALA A 53 4.39 3.16 9.71
C ALA A 53 3.62 3.66 8.47
N ASP A 54 3.63 2.91 7.36
CA ASP A 54 2.81 3.19 6.18
C ASP A 54 1.32 3.24 6.53
N HIS A 55 0.84 2.25 7.29
CA HIS A 55 -0.56 2.18 7.71
C HIS A 55 -0.93 3.34 8.64
N VAL A 56 -0.04 3.70 9.57
CA VAL A 56 -0.24 4.86 10.45
C VAL A 56 -0.25 6.17 9.65
N MET A 57 0.68 6.34 8.71
CA MET A 57 0.72 7.51 7.82
C MET A 57 -0.57 7.61 7.00
N CYS A 58 -1.02 6.50 6.41
CA CYS A 58 -2.27 6.42 5.65
C CYS A 58 -3.48 6.84 6.52
N ALA A 59 -3.58 6.30 7.73
CA ALA A 59 -4.66 6.64 8.66
C ALA A 59 -4.63 8.13 9.07
N CYS A 60 -3.44 8.68 9.38
CA CYS A 60 -3.29 10.10 9.71
C CYS A 60 -3.59 11.02 8.52
N ALA A 61 -3.17 10.65 7.32
CA ALA A 61 -3.46 11.39 6.10
C ALA A 61 -4.97 11.40 5.82
N PHE A 62 -5.62 10.25 5.98
CA PHE A 62 -7.05 10.10 5.81
C PHE A 62 -7.85 10.95 6.82
N ALA A 63 -7.50 10.87 8.11
CA ALA A 63 -8.13 11.68 9.16
C ALA A 63 -7.91 13.19 8.95
N GLY A 64 -6.69 13.59 8.56
CA GLY A 64 -6.39 14.99 8.22
C GLY A 64 -7.17 15.48 7.01
N ALA A 65 -7.30 14.66 5.97
CA ALA A 65 -8.12 14.98 4.81
C ALA A 65 -9.61 15.15 5.19
N TRP A 66 -10.15 14.25 6.02
CA TRP A 66 -11.54 14.35 6.53
C TRP A 66 -11.80 15.67 7.26
N ARG A 67 -10.84 16.11 8.06
CA ARG A 67 -10.92 17.36 8.81
C ARG A 67 -10.88 18.59 7.90
N LEU A 68 -10.04 18.56 6.86
CA LEU A 68 -9.79 19.72 5.99
C LEU A 68 -10.79 19.86 4.83
N TRP A 69 -11.41 18.75 4.41
CA TRP A 69 -12.42 18.70 3.35
C TRP A 69 -13.65 17.86 3.75
N PRO A 70 -14.32 18.20 4.86
CA PRO A 70 -15.45 17.42 5.36
C PRO A 70 -16.63 17.40 4.38
N GLY A 71 -16.86 18.48 3.61
CA GLY A 71 -17.95 18.58 2.64
C GLY A 71 -17.94 17.46 1.59
N PRO A 72 -16.95 17.44 0.67
CA PRO A 72 -16.88 16.42 -0.37
C PRO A 72 -16.71 15.00 0.19
N LEU A 73 -15.96 14.83 1.29
CA LEU A 73 -15.71 13.51 1.86
C LEU A 73 -16.94 12.91 2.57
N ASN A 74 -17.74 13.73 3.27
CA ASN A 74 -19.00 13.27 3.86
C ASN A 74 -20.02 12.88 2.78
N ARG A 75 -20.04 13.57 1.63
CA ARG A 75 -20.93 13.19 0.51
C ARG A 75 -20.57 11.83 -0.09
N GLU A 76 -19.29 11.47 -0.07
CA GLU A 76 -18.78 10.19 -0.60
C GLU A 76 -18.43 9.19 0.53
N ALA A 77 -19.01 9.34 1.72
CA ALA A 77 -18.61 8.59 2.91
C ALA A 77 -18.74 7.06 2.76
N SER A 78 -19.70 6.60 1.96
CA SER A 78 -19.83 5.17 1.63
C SER A 78 -18.65 4.66 0.80
N TYR A 79 -18.21 5.42 -0.21
CA TYR A 79 -17.06 5.06 -1.05
C TYR A 79 -15.74 5.17 -0.31
N VAL A 80 -15.64 6.15 0.57
CA VAL A 80 -14.56 6.25 1.53
C VAL A 80 -14.46 4.98 2.38
N ALA A 81 -15.58 4.58 3.01
CA ALA A 81 -15.60 3.40 3.87
C ALA A 81 -15.25 2.14 3.06
N LEU A 82 -15.69 2.09 1.80
CA LEU A 82 -15.34 1.03 0.87
C LEU A 82 -13.83 0.99 0.58
N ILE A 83 -13.19 2.13 0.33
CA ILE A 83 -11.73 2.22 0.13
C ILE A 83 -11.00 1.77 1.40
N ALA A 84 -11.40 2.28 2.57
CA ALA A 84 -10.78 1.91 3.84
C ALA A 84 -10.88 0.39 4.11
N ALA A 85 -12.03 -0.22 3.80
CA ALA A 85 -12.21 -1.66 3.89
C ALA A 85 -11.39 -2.42 2.84
N ALA A 86 -11.37 -1.97 1.59
CA ALA A 86 -10.61 -2.58 0.50
C ALA A 86 -9.10 -2.55 0.77
N TYR A 87 -8.59 -1.50 1.41
CA TYR A 87 -7.21 -1.41 1.83
C TYR A 87 -6.92 -2.25 3.08
N GLY A 88 -7.78 -2.15 4.11
CA GLY A 88 -7.52 -2.76 5.42
C GLY A 88 -7.80 -4.27 5.51
N LEU A 89 -8.85 -4.77 4.87
CA LEU A 89 -9.25 -6.18 4.98
C LEU A 89 -8.21 -7.17 4.40
N PRO A 90 -7.62 -6.94 3.22
CA PRO A 90 -6.57 -7.83 2.71
C PRO A 90 -5.34 -7.85 3.60
N VAL A 91 -4.96 -6.71 4.16
CA VAL A 91 -3.83 -6.61 5.10
C VAL A 91 -4.13 -7.38 6.38
N LEU A 92 -5.31 -7.19 6.97
CA LEU A 92 -5.74 -7.94 8.15
C LEU A 92 -5.78 -9.44 7.86
N TYR A 93 -6.33 -9.85 6.72
CA TYR A 93 -6.37 -11.24 6.29
C TYR A 93 -4.96 -11.84 6.18
N ALA A 94 -4.04 -11.12 5.52
CA ALA A 94 -2.65 -11.52 5.39
C ALA A 94 -1.94 -11.65 6.76
N LEU A 95 -2.19 -10.70 7.66
CA LEU A 95 -1.63 -10.71 9.02
C LEU A 95 -2.15 -11.90 9.83
N LEU A 96 -3.46 -12.16 9.80
CA LEU A 96 -4.07 -13.28 10.52
C LEU A 96 -3.63 -14.64 9.98
N ARG A 97 -3.49 -14.76 8.65
CA ARG A 97 -3.13 -16.03 7.99
C ARG A 97 -1.64 -16.34 8.04
N PHE A 98 -0.78 -15.35 7.82
CA PHE A 98 0.66 -15.55 7.65
C PHE A 98 1.51 -14.96 8.77
N GLY A 99 0.91 -14.23 9.71
CA GLY A 99 1.63 -13.50 10.76
C GLY A 99 2.52 -12.38 10.23
N ARG A 100 2.27 -11.92 8.99
CA ARG A 100 3.11 -10.94 8.28
C ARG A 100 2.25 -9.96 7.51
N LEU A 101 2.71 -8.71 7.40
CA LEU A 101 2.16 -7.70 6.50
C LEU A 101 2.69 -8.01 5.10
N LEU A 102 1.79 -8.40 4.19
CA LEU A 102 2.15 -8.69 2.81
C LEU A 102 1.90 -7.46 1.94
N SER A 103 2.98 -6.81 1.51
CA SER A 103 2.93 -5.77 0.49
C SER A 103 3.03 -6.42 -0.89
N TYR A 104 1.87 -6.80 -1.44
CA TYR A 104 1.81 -7.07 -2.87
C TYR A 104 1.92 -5.73 -3.61
N HIS A 105 2.65 -5.69 -4.73
CA HIS A 105 2.70 -4.54 -5.63
C HIS A 105 2.31 -5.01 -7.02
N THR A 106 1.03 -5.35 -7.16
CA THR A 106 0.50 -5.78 -8.45
C THR A 106 0.39 -4.59 -9.40
N LEU A 107 0.38 -4.85 -10.71
CA LEU A 107 0.14 -3.79 -11.68
C LEU A 107 -1.19 -3.05 -11.41
N LEU A 108 -2.24 -3.78 -11.01
CA LEU A 108 -3.54 -3.21 -10.68
C LEU A 108 -3.44 -2.23 -9.51
N SER A 109 -2.74 -2.60 -8.43
CA SER A 109 -2.54 -1.71 -7.27
C SER A 109 -1.82 -0.40 -7.63
N ARG A 110 -0.87 -0.46 -8.57
CA ARG A 110 -0.16 0.75 -9.05
C ARG A 110 -1.08 1.66 -9.85
N ILE A 111 -1.87 1.09 -10.75
CA ILE A 111 -2.85 1.83 -11.55
C ILE A 111 -3.92 2.43 -10.63
N ALA A 112 -4.41 1.66 -9.66
CA ALA A 112 -5.39 2.09 -8.68
C ALA A 112 -4.89 3.27 -7.84
N GLY A 113 -3.65 3.21 -7.34
CA GLY A 113 -3.04 4.30 -6.57
C GLY A 113 -2.90 5.60 -7.37
N ILE A 114 -2.49 5.51 -8.64
CA ILE A 114 -2.42 6.68 -9.54
C ILE A 114 -3.83 7.22 -9.81
N ALA A 115 -4.79 6.35 -10.12
CA ALA A 115 -6.16 6.74 -10.38
C ALA A 115 -6.81 7.41 -9.16
N MET A 116 -6.59 6.87 -7.96
CA MET A 116 -7.10 7.43 -6.70
C MET A 116 -6.52 8.81 -6.43
N THR A 117 -5.20 8.97 -6.62
CA THR A 117 -4.53 10.27 -6.44
C THR A 117 -5.05 11.31 -7.42
N ALA A 118 -5.22 10.94 -8.70
CA ALA A 118 -5.79 11.83 -9.72
C ALA A 118 -7.26 12.17 -9.43
N ALA A 119 -8.03 11.21 -8.90
CA ALA A 119 -9.44 11.37 -8.58
C ALA A 119 -9.70 12.25 -7.35
N LEU A 120 -8.73 12.40 -6.45
CA LEU A 120 -8.85 13.30 -5.30
C LEU A 120 -8.97 14.77 -5.73
N LEU A 121 -8.26 15.22 -6.77
CA LEU A 121 -8.33 16.62 -7.21
C LEU A 121 -9.76 17.09 -7.56
N PRO A 122 -10.49 16.47 -8.51
CA PRO A 122 -11.85 16.90 -8.83
C PRO A 122 -12.83 16.72 -7.66
N LEU A 123 -12.58 15.78 -6.74
CA LEU A 123 -13.37 15.64 -5.52
C LEU A 123 -13.15 16.81 -4.55
N LEU A 124 -11.89 17.15 -4.27
CA LEU A 124 -11.51 18.18 -3.30
C LEU A 124 -11.83 19.60 -3.78
N TYR A 125 -11.85 19.83 -5.10
CA TYR A 125 -12.35 21.06 -5.73
C TYR A 125 -13.87 21.07 -5.96
N GLU A 126 -14.57 20.01 -5.54
CA GLU A 126 -16.02 19.84 -5.68
C GLU A 126 -16.53 19.88 -7.14
N TRP A 127 -15.67 19.58 -8.12
CA TRP A 127 -16.03 19.53 -9.53
C TRP A 127 -16.82 18.26 -9.88
N SER A 128 -16.39 17.11 -9.36
CA SER A 128 -17.09 15.83 -9.57
C SER A 128 -16.60 14.75 -8.61
N GLY A 129 -17.54 13.98 -8.03
CA GLY A 129 -17.24 12.78 -7.25
C GLY A 129 -17.06 11.51 -8.12
N LEU A 130 -17.44 11.55 -9.40
CA LEU A 130 -17.45 10.36 -10.26
C LEU A 130 -16.06 9.69 -10.38
N PRO A 131 -14.95 10.42 -10.62
CA PRO A 131 -13.63 9.79 -10.70
C PRO A 131 -13.25 9.06 -9.41
N PHE A 132 -13.63 9.62 -8.25
CA PHE A 132 -13.35 9.03 -6.94
C PHE A 132 -14.13 7.72 -6.73
N ARG A 133 -15.40 7.68 -7.13
CA ARG A 133 -16.22 6.46 -7.08
C ARG A 133 -15.66 5.35 -7.98
N ILE A 134 -15.20 5.71 -9.18
CA ILE A 134 -14.56 4.75 -10.10
C ILE A 134 -13.27 4.22 -9.46
N ALA A 135 -12.41 5.10 -8.95
CA ALA A 135 -11.18 4.71 -8.26
C ALA A 135 -11.47 3.79 -7.05
N ALA A 136 -12.53 4.06 -6.28
CA ALA A 136 -12.96 3.21 -5.17
C ALA A 136 -13.33 1.78 -5.64
N ILE A 137 -14.04 1.65 -6.77
CA ILE A 137 -14.37 0.33 -7.34
C ILE A 137 -13.11 -0.40 -7.81
N VAL A 138 -12.17 0.32 -8.44
CA VAL A 138 -10.89 -0.26 -8.84
C VAL A 138 -10.11 -0.76 -7.61
N GLU A 139 -10.13 -0.03 -6.51
CA GLU A 139 -9.50 -0.43 -5.24
C GLU A 139 -10.10 -1.72 -4.67
N VAL A 140 -11.42 -1.91 -4.79
CA VAL A 140 -12.05 -3.20 -4.45
C VAL A 140 -11.49 -4.33 -5.32
N GLY A 141 -11.26 -4.08 -6.62
CA GLY A 141 -10.60 -5.03 -7.51
C GLY A 141 -9.19 -5.41 -7.04
N VAL A 142 -8.42 -4.43 -6.56
CA VAL A 142 -7.09 -4.67 -5.95
C VAL A 142 -7.21 -5.55 -4.71
N ALA A 143 -8.17 -5.26 -3.83
CA ALA A 143 -8.40 -6.04 -2.63
C ALA A 143 -8.73 -7.51 -2.94
N LEU A 144 -9.59 -7.74 -3.93
CA LEU A 144 -9.93 -9.09 -4.39
C LEU A 144 -8.72 -9.81 -5.00
N GLU A 145 -7.89 -9.10 -5.78
CA GLU A 145 -6.63 -9.64 -6.27
C GLU A 145 -5.72 -10.07 -5.10
N TYR A 146 -5.58 -9.25 -4.06
CA TYR A 146 -4.72 -9.54 -2.91
C TYR A 146 -5.19 -10.75 -2.11
N VAL A 147 -6.51 -10.84 -1.86
CA VAL A 147 -7.11 -12.00 -1.20
C VAL A 147 -6.91 -13.26 -2.04
N THR A 148 -7.11 -13.17 -3.35
CA THR A 148 -6.91 -14.31 -4.28
C THR A 148 -5.47 -14.80 -4.27
N ILE A 149 -4.49 -13.88 -4.37
CA ILE A 149 -3.07 -14.21 -4.30
C ILE A 149 -2.75 -14.86 -2.94
N SER A 150 -3.29 -14.31 -1.85
CA SER A 150 -3.12 -14.85 -0.50
C SER A 150 -3.72 -16.24 -0.33
N ILE A 151 -4.80 -16.56 -1.04
CA ILE A 151 -5.40 -17.90 -1.05
C ILE A 151 -4.53 -18.89 -1.81
N LEU A 152 -4.05 -18.50 -2.98
CA LEU A 152 -3.32 -19.37 -3.92
C LEU A 152 -1.87 -19.64 -3.50
N LEU A 153 -1.26 -18.81 -2.66
CA LEU A 153 0.10 -19.05 -2.14
C LEU A 153 0.06 -19.93 -0.89
N PRO A 154 0.68 -21.13 -0.91
CA PRO A 154 0.82 -21.97 0.28
C PRO A 154 1.74 -21.34 1.33
N GLU A 155 2.77 -20.64 0.86
CA GLU A 155 3.78 -19.94 1.68
C GLU A 155 4.19 -18.65 0.96
N HIS A 156 4.60 -17.62 1.72
CA HIS A 156 5.07 -16.36 1.15
C HIS A 156 6.43 -16.54 0.46
N ARG A 157 6.43 -16.65 -0.88
CA ARG A 157 7.64 -16.79 -1.71
C ARG A 157 7.92 -15.53 -2.52
N GLY A 158 8.42 -14.49 -1.85
CA GLY A 158 8.95 -13.29 -2.48
C GLY A 158 7.93 -12.39 -3.21
N PRO A 159 8.41 -11.38 -3.97
CA PRO A 159 7.56 -10.35 -4.56
C PRO A 159 6.73 -10.87 -5.75
N VAL A 160 5.41 -10.83 -5.61
CA VAL A 160 4.44 -11.23 -6.66
C VAL A 160 4.01 -9.99 -7.45
N ARG A 161 4.26 -9.99 -8.77
CA ARG A 161 3.99 -8.85 -9.66
C ARG A 161 2.56 -8.80 -10.23
N SER A 162 1.84 -9.92 -10.24
CA SER A 162 0.44 -10.02 -10.70
C SER A 162 -0.14 -11.41 -10.40
N LEU A 163 -1.48 -11.55 -10.46
CA LEU A 163 -2.15 -12.87 -10.46
C LEU A 163 -1.60 -13.82 -11.53
N LEU A 164 -1.26 -13.31 -12.72
CA LEU A 164 -0.69 -14.12 -13.80
C LEU A 164 0.71 -14.67 -13.46
N ALA A 165 1.46 -13.97 -12.59
CA ALA A 165 2.75 -14.43 -12.12
C ALA A 165 2.65 -15.56 -11.07
N VAL A 166 1.51 -15.69 -10.37
CA VAL A 166 1.29 -16.75 -9.37
C VAL A 166 1.39 -18.14 -10.01
N ARG A 167 0.89 -18.32 -11.24
CA ARG A 167 1.01 -19.60 -11.98
C ARG A 167 2.46 -20.05 -12.23
N ARG A 168 3.42 -19.12 -12.26
CA ARG A 168 4.85 -19.45 -12.44
C ARG A 168 5.54 -19.79 -11.11
N LEU A 169 5.03 -19.29 -9.98
CA LEU A 169 5.55 -19.56 -8.63
C LEU A 169 4.89 -20.78 -7.96
N ALA A 170 3.68 -21.15 -8.40
CA ALA A 170 2.97 -22.36 -7.98
C ALA A 170 3.42 -23.63 -8.72
N GLY A 171 4.44 -23.54 -9.59
CA GLY A 171 5.12 -24.72 -10.14
C GLY A 171 5.82 -25.52 -9.03
N PRO A 172 6.08 -26.83 -9.24
CA PRO A 172 6.70 -27.67 -8.23
C PRO A 172 8.02 -27.06 -7.75
N PRO A 173 8.38 -27.22 -6.46
CA PRO A 173 9.60 -26.65 -5.91
C PRO A 173 10.78 -27.06 -6.80
N GLN A 174 11.44 -26.08 -7.43
CA GLN A 174 12.67 -26.35 -8.15
C GLN A 174 13.66 -26.92 -7.14
N ALA A 175 14.03 -28.18 -7.36
CA ALA A 175 15.11 -28.83 -6.64
C ALA A 175 16.34 -27.93 -6.75
N ARG A 176 16.86 -27.46 -5.61
CA ARG A 176 18.18 -26.84 -5.56
C ARG A 176 19.14 -27.85 -6.21
N SER A 177 19.73 -27.49 -7.34
CA SER A 177 20.92 -28.15 -7.84
C SER A 177 21.99 -27.98 -6.76
N VAL A 178 22.26 -29.05 -6.03
CA VAL A 178 23.49 -29.17 -5.24
C VAL A 178 24.60 -29.19 -6.27
N ASP A 179 25.31 -28.08 -6.42
CA ASP A 179 26.55 -28.06 -7.18
C ASP A 179 27.51 -29.08 -6.52
N PRO A 180 28.08 -30.03 -7.27
CA PRO A 180 29.10 -30.90 -6.72
C PRO A 180 30.32 -30.02 -6.41
N VAL A 181 30.69 -29.97 -5.13
CA VAL A 181 31.97 -29.44 -4.68
C VAL A 181 33.06 -30.19 -5.45
N GLY A 182 33.66 -29.53 -6.43
CA GLY A 182 34.86 -29.99 -7.09
C GLY A 182 36.06 -29.67 -6.21
N ASP A 183 36.65 -30.70 -5.61
CA ASP A 183 38.01 -30.62 -5.08
C ASP A 183 39.00 -30.68 -6.25
N PRO A 184 39.95 -29.73 -6.36
CA PRO A 184 41.10 -29.86 -7.25
C PRO A 184 42.23 -30.69 -6.60
N PRO A 185 43.16 -31.23 -7.43
CA PRO A 185 44.07 -32.33 -7.08
C PRO A 185 45.21 -31.99 -6.13
#